data_AF-A0A4Z0A7G2-F1
#
_entry.id   AF-A0A4Z0A7G2-F1
#
_cell.length_a   1.000
_cell.length_b   1.000
_cell.length_c   1.000
_cell.angle_alpha   90.00
_cell.angle_beta   90.00
_cell.angle_gamma   90.00
#
_symmetry.space_group_name_H-M   'P 1'
#
loop_
_entity.id
_entity.type
_entity.pdbx_description
1 polymer ?
#
loop_
_entity_poly.entity_id
_entity_poly.type
_entity_poly.pdbx_seq_one_letter_code
_entity_poly.pdbx_strand_id
1 'polypeptide(L)'
;MHAMRKYYGSDHNQFVRAHAHAVGAVSYFFRTARGWLQPEVEFVYDICAPPGALVLRPMDGEVESFALMTLEETVAHMRRGEFKPNCAVVLLDFLIRRGIVTPDNEPDYMQIVTRLHGRFDIDKW
;
A
#
# COMPACT_ATOMS: atom_id res chain seq x y z
N MET A 1 11.46 24.61 -18.65
CA MET A 1 10.39 23.72 -19.16
C MET A 1 10.95 22.31 -19.32
N HIS A 2 10.91 21.50 -18.26
CA HIS A 2 11.37 20.10 -18.32
C HIS A 2 10.30 19.28 -19.03
N ALA A 3 10.64 18.70 -20.18
CA ALA A 3 9.73 17.86 -20.95
C ALA A 3 9.42 16.59 -20.15
N MET A 4 8.16 16.43 -19.75
CA MET A 4 7.69 15.27 -19.01
C MET A 4 7.51 14.12 -19.99
N ARG A 5 8.48 13.20 -20.01
CA ARG A 5 8.45 12.02 -20.89
C ARG A 5 7.34 11.09 -20.40
N LYS A 6 6.39 10.76 -21.28
CA LYS A 6 5.34 9.77 -21.00
C LYS A 6 5.93 8.37 -21.18
N TYR A 7 5.85 7.54 -20.14
CA TYR A 7 6.37 6.17 -20.16
C TYR A 7 5.28 5.22 -20.70
N TYR A 8 5.53 4.53 -21.82
CA TYR A 8 4.62 3.54 -22.42
C TYR A 8 5.28 2.14 -22.46
N GLY A 9 4.51 1.08 -22.15
CA GLY A 9 4.94 -0.31 -22.35
C GLY A 9 6.25 -0.68 -21.63
N SER A 10 7.32 -0.95 -22.38
CA SER A 10 8.65 -1.31 -21.85
C SER A 10 9.28 -0.24 -20.95
N ASP A 11 8.87 1.01 -21.12
CA ASP A 11 9.36 2.16 -20.34
C ASP A 11 8.79 2.18 -18.90
N HIS A 12 7.66 1.49 -18.63
CA HIS A 12 7.08 1.40 -17.28
C HIS A 12 8.00 0.66 -16.30
N ASN A 13 8.54 -0.49 -16.70
CA ASN A 13 9.42 -1.28 -15.84
C ASN A 13 10.71 -0.52 -15.51
N GLN A 14 11.24 0.25 -16.48
CA GLN A 14 12.39 1.10 -16.24
C GLN A 14 12.05 2.26 -15.29
N PHE A 15 10.89 2.90 -15.48
CA PHE A 15 10.41 3.95 -14.59
C PHE A 15 10.24 3.44 -13.15
N VAL A 16 9.52 2.33 -12.96
CA VAL A 16 9.30 1.71 -11.65
C VAL A 16 10.64 1.37 -11.00
N ARG A 17 11.56 0.70 -11.69
CA ARG A 17 12.89 0.35 -11.14
C ARG A 17 13.72 1.57 -10.74
N ALA A 18 13.60 2.67 -11.49
CA ALA A 18 14.38 3.89 -11.23
C ALA A 18 13.79 4.76 -10.11
N HIS A 19 12.49 4.66 -9.83
CA HIS A 19 11.78 5.58 -8.92
C HIS A 19 11.10 4.89 -7.73
N ALA A 20 11.07 3.55 -7.69
CA ALA A 20 10.58 2.81 -6.53
C ALA A 20 11.61 2.82 -5.43
N HIS A 21 11.20 3.29 -4.25
CA HIS A 21 12.02 3.28 -3.05
C HIS A 21 11.41 2.33 -2.04
N ALA A 22 12.22 1.39 -1.54
CA ALA A 22 11.81 0.56 -0.41
C ALA A 22 11.63 1.45 0.82
N VAL A 23 10.45 1.36 1.45
CA VAL A 23 10.08 2.20 2.60
C VAL A 23 9.77 1.41 3.86
N GLY A 24 9.77 0.08 3.77
CA GLY A 24 9.60 -0.80 4.92
C GLY A 24 8.92 -2.11 4.54
N ALA A 25 8.33 -2.74 5.55
CA ALA A 25 7.47 -3.89 5.39
C ALA A 25 6.40 -3.89 6.50
N VAL A 26 5.25 -4.46 6.19
CA VAL A 26 4.20 -4.76 7.17
C VAL A 26 4.08 -6.28 7.31
N SER A 27 3.76 -6.73 8.51
CA SER A 27 3.63 -8.14 8.86
C SER A 27 2.46 -8.36 9.80
N TYR A 28 1.58 -9.29 9.44
CA TYR A 28 0.36 -9.55 10.18
C TYR A 28 -0.13 -11.00 9.99
N PHE A 29 -1.09 -11.40 10.82
CA PHE A 29 -1.84 -12.65 10.61
C PHE A 29 -3.21 -12.34 10.03
N PHE A 30 -3.55 -13.02 8.93
CA PHE A 30 -4.92 -13.06 8.42
C PHE A 30 -5.60 -14.35 8.89
N ARG A 31 -6.86 -14.24 9.31
CA ARG A 31 -7.67 -15.42 9.66
C ARG A 31 -8.44 -15.87 8.42
N THR A 32 -8.08 -17.04 7.90
CA THR A 32 -8.80 -17.66 6.78
C THR A 32 -10.25 -17.99 7.14
N ALA A 33 -11.11 -18.18 6.13
CA ALA A 33 -12.51 -18.58 6.33
C ALA A 33 -12.67 -19.88 7.13
N ARG A 34 -11.65 -20.76 7.10
CA ARG A 34 -11.61 -22.02 7.86
C ARG A 34 -11.09 -21.86 9.30
N GLY A 35 -10.69 -20.65 9.69
CA GLY A 35 -10.20 -20.34 11.03
C GLY A 35 -8.69 -20.42 11.22
N TRP A 36 -7.93 -20.84 10.21
CA TRP A 36 -6.47 -20.85 10.28
C TRP A 36 -5.89 -19.44 10.32
N LEU A 37 -4.84 -19.26 11.11
CA LEU A 37 -3.99 -18.07 11.05
C LEU A 37 -2.96 -18.26 9.95
N GLN A 38 -2.96 -17.35 8.98
CA GLN A 38 -2.00 -17.29 7.89
C GLN A 38 -1.09 -16.07 8.10
N PRO A 39 0.22 -16.25 8.29
CA PRO A 39 1.15 -15.12 8.38
C PRO A 39 1.38 -14.52 6.98
N GLU A 40 1.40 -13.20 6.90
CA GLU A 40 1.67 -12.46 5.66
C GLU A 40 2.70 -11.35 5.92
N VAL A 41 3.58 -11.15 4.93
CA VAL A 41 4.54 -10.04 4.89
C VAL A 41 4.42 -9.35 3.55
N GLU A 42 4.28 -8.03 3.58
CA GLU A 42 4.33 -7.19 2.38
C GLU A 42 5.53 -6.26 2.46
N PHE A 43 6.41 -6.35 1.46
CA PHE A 43 7.47 -5.37 1.26
C PHE A 43 6.88 -4.14 0.56
N VAL A 44 7.02 -2.98 1.19
CA VAL A 44 6.36 -1.76 0.75
C VAL A 44 7.35 -0.88 -0.01
N TYR A 45 6.89 -0.39 -1.16
CA TYR A 45 7.64 0.52 -2.03
C TYR A 45 6.78 1.73 -2.35
N ASP A 46 7.37 2.93 -2.26
CA ASP A 46 6.73 4.16 -2.69
C ASP A 46 7.30 4.58 -4.05
N ILE A 47 6.42 5.07 -4.94
CA ILE A 47 6.79 5.73 -6.20
C ILE A 47 6.09 7.09 -6.23
N CYS A 48 6.86 8.17 -6.24
CA CYS A 48 6.31 9.49 -6.50
C CYS A 48 6.19 9.70 -8.01
N ALA A 49 4.99 9.47 -8.56
CA ALA A 49 4.71 9.69 -9.96
C ALA A 49 4.14 11.10 -10.19
N PRO A 50 4.90 12.02 -10.81
CA PRO A 50 4.36 13.36 -11.07
C PRO A 50 3.24 13.31 -12.13
N PRO A 51 2.30 14.28 -12.14
CA PRO A 51 1.08 14.21 -12.94
C PRO A 51 1.33 13.96 -14.43
N GLY A 52 0.77 12.89 -14.98
CA GLY A 52 0.95 12.53 -16.39
C GLY A 52 2.27 11.81 -16.74
N ALA A 53 3.14 11.54 -15.76
CA ALA A 53 4.33 10.71 -15.96
C ALA A 53 3.97 9.24 -16.24
N LEU A 54 2.88 8.75 -15.62
CA LEU A 54 2.46 7.37 -15.69
C LEU A 54 1.02 7.27 -16.21
N VAL A 55 0.80 6.36 -17.16
CA VAL A 55 -0.53 5.98 -17.63
C VAL A 55 -0.69 4.49 -17.40
N LEU A 56 -1.32 4.15 -16.28
CA LEU A 56 -1.58 2.76 -15.91
C LEU A 56 -2.63 2.14 -16.83
N ARG A 57 -2.40 0.90 -17.25
CA ARG A 57 -3.31 0.13 -18.09
C ARG A 57 -3.39 -1.29 -17.55
N PRO A 58 -4.59 -1.89 -17.45
CA PRO A 58 -4.71 -3.33 -17.26
C PRO A 58 -3.92 -4.09 -18.34
N MET A 59 -3.20 -5.15 -17.95
CA MET A 59 -2.31 -5.87 -18.87
C MET A 59 -2.67 -7.35 -19.02
N ASP A 60 -3.05 -8.02 -17.94
CA ASP A 60 -3.19 -9.47 -17.86
C ASP A 60 -4.59 -9.92 -17.40
N GLY A 61 -5.51 -8.97 -17.20
CA GLY A 61 -6.88 -9.22 -16.76
C GLY A 61 -7.06 -9.37 -15.25
N GLU A 62 -5.99 -9.20 -14.45
CA GLU A 62 -6.10 -9.23 -12.98
C GLU A 62 -6.72 -7.95 -12.41
N VAL A 63 -6.53 -6.83 -13.10
CA VAL A 63 -7.04 -5.51 -12.73
C VAL A 63 -8.07 -5.06 -13.76
N GLU A 64 -9.26 -4.67 -13.31
CA GLU A 64 -10.32 -4.18 -14.19
C GLU A 64 -10.02 -2.75 -14.69
N SER A 65 -9.61 -1.86 -13.79
CA SER A 65 -9.31 -0.46 -14.12
C SER A 65 -8.39 0.18 -13.08
N PHE A 66 -7.84 1.36 -13.44
CA PHE A 66 -7.09 2.21 -12.53
C PHE A 66 -7.79 3.56 -12.40
N ALA A 67 -7.92 4.05 -11.17
CA ALA A 67 -8.42 5.38 -10.86
C ALA A 67 -7.40 6.11 -9.99
N LEU A 68 -7.16 7.38 -10.30
CA LEU A 68 -6.39 8.27 -9.43
C LEU A 68 -7.36 8.89 -8.41
N MET A 69 -7.11 8.64 -7.13
CA MET A 69 -7.92 9.16 -6.02
C MET A 69 -7.13 10.20 -5.24
N THR A 70 -7.84 11.19 -4.70
CA THR A 70 -7.34 12.08 -3.66
C THR A 70 -7.11 11.32 -2.35
N LEU A 71 -6.39 11.94 -1.41
CA LEU A 71 -6.19 11.37 -0.09
C LEU A 71 -7.52 11.22 0.65
N GLU A 72 -8.38 12.22 0.56
CA GLU A 72 -9.69 12.28 1.22
C GLU A 72 -10.61 11.18 0.71
N GLU A 73 -10.69 10.99 -0.62
CA GLU A 73 -11.43 9.88 -1.23
C GLU A 73 -10.87 8.55 -0.74
N THR A 74 -9.55 8.37 -0.81
CA THR A 74 -8.88 7.14 -0.37
C THR A 74 -9.24 6.78 1.08
N VAL A 75 -9.15 7.74 2.00
CA VAL A 75 -9.51 7.54 3.41
C VAL A 75 -11.00 7.22 3.57
N ALA A 76 -11.88 7.86 2.80
CA ALA A 76 -13.31 7.57 2.84
C ALA A 76 -13.61 6.14 2.37
N HIS A 77 -12.98 5.68 1.27
CA HIS A 77 -13.06 4.30 0.77
C HIS A 77 -12.52 3.29 1.79
N MET A 78 -11.41 3.60 2.47
CA MET A 78 -10.86 2.78 3.56
C MET A 78 -11.84 2.61 4.71
N ARG A 79 -12.47 3.71 5.17
CA ARG A 79 -13.47 3.67 6.26
C ARG A 79 -14.73 2.88 5.89
N ARG A 80 -15.07 2.80 4.59
CA ARG A 80 -16.18 1.96 4.08
C ARG A 80 -15.79 0.49 3.85
N GLY A 81 -14.52 0.12 4.04
CA GLY A 81 -14.05 -1.25 3.85
C GLY A 81 -14.02 -1.71 2.39
N GLU A 82 -13.84 -0.76 1.45
CA GLU A 82 -13.90 -1.04 0.01
C GLU A 82 -12.54 -1.47 -0.59
N PHE A 83 -11.48 -1.43 0.21
CA PHE A 83 -10.18 -2.01 -0.15
C PHE A 83 -10.09 -3.46 0.33
N LYS A 84 -9.34 -4.28 -0.42
CA LYS A 84 -8.91 -5.59 0.10
C LYS A 84 -8.13 -5.39 1.41
N PRO A 85 -8.28 -6.28 2.40
CA PRO A 85 -7.66 -6.11 3.72
C PRO A 85 -6.15 -5.83 3.67
N ASN A 86 -5.40 -6.56 2.83
CA ASN A 86 -3.97 -6.36 2.63
C ASN A 86 -3.62 -4.98 2.06
N CYS A 87 -4.37 -4.51 1.06
CA CYS A 87 -4.21 -3.15 0.53
C CYS A 87 -4.46 -2.08 1.60
N ALA A 88 -5.47 -2.28 2.47
CA ALA A 88 -5.78 -1.33 3.53
C ALA A 88 -4.67 -1.22 4.58
N VAL A 89 -3.97 -2.32 4.88
CA VAL A 89 -2.80 -2.36 5.77
C VAL A 89 -1.65 -1.54 5.18
N VAL A 90 -1.32 -1.72 3.90
CA VAL A 90 -0.28 -0.94 3.20
C VAL A 90 -0.62 0.54 3.13
N LEU A 91 -1.89 0.88 2.88
CA LEU A 91 -2.35 2.28 2.90
C LEU A 91 -2.22 2.89 4.30
N LEU A 92 -2.57 2.15 5.35
CA LEU A 92 -2.45 2.63 6.73
C LEU A 92 -1.00 2.89 7.13
N ASP A 93 -0.07 2.00 6.75
CA ASP A 93 1.38 2.22 6.89
C ASP A 93 1.82 3.51 6.17
N PHE A 94 1.36 3.73 4.93
CA PHE A 94 1.64 4.98 4.20
C PHE A 94 1.12 6.22 4.95
N LEU A 95 -0.12 6.20 5.43
CA LEU A 95 -0.71 7.34 6.16
C LEU A 95 0.08 7.67 7.44
N ILE A 96 0.58 6.64 8.13
CA ILE A 96 1.42 6.81 9.32
C ILE A 96 2.80 7.39 8.94
N ARG A 97 3.50 6.80 7.96
CA ARG A 97 4.82 7.28 7.50
C ARG A 97 4.79 8.71 6.96
N ARG A 98 3.63 9.15 6.44
CA ARG A 98 3.43 10.51 5.92
C ARG A 98 2.87 11.49 6.95
N GLY A 99 2.66 11.07 8.21
CA GLY A 99 2.19 11.93 9.30
C GLY A 99 0.72 12.36 9.18
N ILE A 100 -0.08 11.62 8.42
CA ILE A 100 -1.52 11.86 8.26
C ILE A 100 -2.28 11.20 9.42
N VAL A 101 -1.91 9.96 9.75
CA VAL A 101 -2.34 9.28 10.97
C VAL A 101 -1.22 9.44 12.00
N THR A 102 -1.55 9.98 13.17
CA THR A 102 -0.59 10.36 14.21
C THR A 102 -1.12 9.96 15.60
N PRO A 103 -0.25 9.87 16.62
CA PRO A 103 -0.71 9.64 18.00
C PRO A 103 -1.71 10.70 18.50
N ASP A 104 -1.65 11.92 17.97
CA ASP A 104 -2.50 13.03 18.40
C ASP A 104 -3.92 12.96 17.82
N ASN A 105 -4.12 12.24 16.71
CA ASN A 105 -5.39 12.19 15.99
C ASN A 105 -6.03 10.80 15.88
N GLU A 106 -5.33 9.74 16.30
CA GLU A 106 -5.82 8.36 16.25
C GLU A 106 -5.67 7.69 17.63
N PRO A 107 -6.77 7.50 18.39
CA PRO A 107 -6.70 6.92 19.73
C PRO A 107 -6.12 5.49 19.75
N ASP A 108 -6.28 4.73 18.65
CA ASP A 108 -5.77 3.37 18.54
C ASP A 108 -4.38 3.29 17.90
N TYR A 109 -3.67 4.42 17.75
CA TYR A 109 -2.41 4.51 17.01
C TYR A 109 -1.39 3.44 17.41
N MET A 110 -1.14 3.25 18.70
CA MET A 110 -0.16 2.26 19.17
C MET A 110 -0.62 0.82 18.89
N GLN A 111 -1.93 0.54 18.97
CA GLN A 111 -2.47 -0.76 18.62
C GLN A 111 -2.31 -1.03 17.12
N ILE A 112 -2.61 -0.04 16.28
CA ILE A 112 -2.42 -0.10 14.83
C ILE A 112 -0.95 -0.40 14.50
N VAL A 113 -0.01 0.45 14.96
CA VAL A 113 1.42 0.28 14.67
C VAL A 113 1.93 -1.09 15.10
N THR A 114 1.54 -1.55 16.29
CA THR A 114 1.99 -2.87 16.78
C THR A 114 1.43 -4.02 15.93
N ARG A 115 0.18 -3.90 15.44
CA ARG A 115 -0.44 -4.92 14.59
C ARG A 115 0.05 -4.90 13.15
N LEU A 116 0.52 -3.77 12.64
CA LEU A 116 1.18 -3.65 11.33
C LEU A 116 2.56 -4.30 11.30
N HIS A 117 3.19 -4.52 12.46
CA HIS A 117 4.52 -5.12 12.59
C HIS A 117 4.52 -6.34 13.53
N GLY A 118 3.49 -7.17 13.39
CA GLY A 118 3.33 -8.40 14.16
C GLY A 118 4.45 -9.40 13.84
N ARG A 119 4.99 -10.04 14.88
CA ARG A 119 5.91 -11.19 14.73
C ARG A 119 5.11 -12.47 14.61
N PHE A 120 5.66 -13.46 13.89
CA PHE A 120 5.01 -14.75 13.71
C PHE A 120 5.36 -15.77 14.79
N ASP A 121 6.31 -15.43 15.67
CA ASP A 121 6.80 -16.29 16.74
C ASP A 121 7.12 -17.71 16.25
N ILE A 122 7.67 -17.84 15.03
CA ILE A 122 7.87 -19.12 14.33
C ILE A 122 8.73 -20.10 15.12
N ASP A 123 9.54 -19.58 16.05
CA ASP A 123 10.38 -20.31 17.01
C ASP A 123 9.58 -21.01 18.11
N LYS A 124 8.30 -20.70 18.28
CA LYS A 124 7.40 -21.26 19.30
C LYS A 124 6.41 -22.30 18.78
N TRP A 125 6.47 -22.64 17.49
CA TRP A 125 5.62 -23.64 16.84
C TRP A 125 6.36 -24.96 16.70
#